data_AF-A0A959BQ35-F1
#
_entry.id   AF-A0A959BQ35-F1
#
_cell.length_a   1.000
_cell.length_b   1.000
_cell.length_c   1.000
_cell.angle_alpha   90.00
_cell.angle_beta   90.00
_cell.angle_gamma   90.00
#
_symmetry.space_group_name_H-M   'P 1'
#
loop_
_entity.id
_entity.type
_entity.pdbx_description
1 polymer ?
#
loop_
_entity_poly.entity_id
_entity_poly.type
_entity_poly.pdbx_seq_one_letter_code
_entity_poly.pdbx_strand_id
1 'polypeptide(L)'
;IEYFSFDTSAVGSAQTFHFNIKDSIFHQSGTLNTQKYPNYQIHEFYERAEPGIGTLLEKHPLAGVWNIEEASYGGKKSDLAARYGKVIKIITPTYFYGVFFNPETGYFNGIAFGTWKTEGDQYIETIKAYSWDASAVGKTYSFNWKVEGDKFYQTGKINSNRYKDYEIREVSSRME
;
A
#
# COMPACT_ATOMS: atom_id res chain seq x y z
N ILE A 1 6.49 -12.87 -7.80
CA ILE A 1 5.17 -12.45 -7.29
C ILE A 1 5.16 -12.67 -5.79
N GLU A 2 5.02 -11.62 -5.00
CA GLU A 2 5.00 -11.71 -3.53
C GLU A 2 3.61 -12.02 -2.98
N TYR A 3 2.57 -11.57 -3.67
CA TYR A 3 1.17 -11.83 -3.33
C TYR A 3 0.31 -11.83 -4.59
N PHE A 4 -0.67 -12.74 -4.69
CA PHE A 4 -1.66 -12.74 -5.76
C PHE A 4 -2.99 -13.31 -5.27
N SER A 5 -3.98 -12.44 -5.07
CA SER A 5 -5.29 -12.83 -4.50
C SER A 5 -6.11 -13.73 -5.42
N PHE A 6 -5.87 -13.67 -6.73
CA PHE A 6 -6.63 -14.48 -7.69
C PHE A 6 -6.18 -15.95 -7.71
N ASP A 7 -4.91 -16.21 -7.38
CA ASP A 7 -4.33 -17.55 -7.28
C ASP A 7 -3.01 -17.54 -6.47
N THR A 8 -3.05 -18.06 -5.25
CA THR A 8 -1.89 -18.07 -4.35
C THR A 8 -0.78 -19.01 -4.82
N SER A 9 -1.03 -19.93 -5.76
CA SER A 9 0.02 -20.78 -6.35
C SER A 9 1.06 -19.99 -7.16
N ALA A 10 0.75 -18.73 -7.51
CA ALA A 10 1.69 -17.84 -8.17
C ALA A 10 2.74 -17.25 -7.22
N VAL A 11 2.53 -17.29 -5.90
CA VAL A 11 3.43 -16.68 -4.91
C VAL A 11 4.81 -17.36 -4.99
N GLY A 12 5.87 -16.54 -4.97
CA GLY A 12 7.26 -16.98 -5.14
C GLY A 12 7.67 -17.24 -6.59
N SER A 13 6.73 -17.29 -7.55
CA SER A 13 7.07 -17.46 -8.98
C SER A 13 7.51 -16.15 -9.64
N ALA A 14 8.33 -16.26 -10.69
CA ALA A 14 8.59 -15.18 -11.63
C ALA A 14 7.74 -15.40 -12.89
N GLN A 15 6.99 -14.38 -13.30
CA GLN A 15 6.19 -14.38 -14.53
C GLN A 15 6.76 -13.29 -15.44
N THR A 16 6.90 -13.59 -16.73
CA THR A 16 7.45 -12.65 -17.72
C THR A 16 6.34 -12.24 -18.68
N PHE A 17 6.17 -10.93 -18.84
CA PHE A 17 5.19 -10.36 -19.77
C PHE A 17 5.89 -9.43 -20.75
N HIS A 18 5.36 -9.35 -21.96
CA HIS A 18 5.70 -8.30 -22.89
C HIS A 18 4.98 -7.03 -22.48
N PHE A 19 5.59 -5.88 -22.72
CA PHE A 19 4.91 -4.62 -22.51
C PHE A 19 5.22 -3.61 -23.61
N ASN A 20 4.30 -2.66 -23.79
CA ASN A 20 4.56 -1.42 -24.50
C ASN A 20 3.87 -0.26 -23.80
N ILE A 21 4.39 0.95 -24.02
CA ILE A 21 3.74 2.18 -23.59
C ILE A 21 3.53 3.02 -24.85
N LYS A 22 2.27 3.31 -25.17
CA LYS A 22 1.88 4.15 -26.31
C LYS A 22 0.72 5.05 -25.91
N ASP A 23 0.78 6.32 -26.28
CA ASP A 23 -0.28 7.29 -26.01
C ASP A 23 -0.70 7.32 -24.52
N SER A 24 0.28 7.21 -23.61
CA SER A 24 0.10 7.12 -22.14
C SER A 24 -0.60 5.86 -21.61
N ILE A 25 -0.87 4.89 -22.47
CA ILE A 25 -1.39 3.57 -22.08
C ILE A 25 -0.24 2.60 -21.89
N PHE A 26 -0.15 1.99 -20.71
CA PHE A 26 0.70 0.82 -20.46
C PHE A 26 -0.08 -0.43 -20.83
N HIS A 27 0.35 -1.13 -21.87
CA HIS A 27 -0.19 -2.42 -22.27
C HIS A 27 0.77 -3.52 -21.84
N GLN A 28 0.28 -4.46 -21.03
CA GLN A 28 0.97 -5.67 -20.63
C GLN A 28 0.27 -6.88 -21.25
N SER A 29 1.04 -7.77 -21.88
CA SER A 29 0.50 -9.00 -22.46
C SER A 29 1.43 -10.19 -22.31
N GLY A 30 0.84 -11.38 -22.34
CA GLY A 30 1.59 -12.63 -22.29
C GLY A 30 0.75 -13.77 -21.74
N THR A 31 1.43 -14.78 -21.20
CA THR A 31 0.78 -15.99 -20.69
C THR A 31 1.04 -16.10 -19.20
N LEU A 32 -0.02 -15.99 -18.40
CA LEU A 32 0.00 -16.32 -16.99
C LEU A 32 -0.04 -17.85 -16.85
N ASN A 33 0.87 -18.39 -16.05
CA ASN A 33 0.92 -19.82 -15.76
C ASN A 33 0.90 -20.04 -14.25
N THR A 34 -0.27 -20.42 -13.75
CA THR A 34 -0.51 -20.74 -12.34
C THR A 34 -1.42 -21.98 -12.25
N GLN A 35 -1.64 -22.52 -11.05
CA GLN A 35 -2.48 -23.71 -10.86
C GLN A 35 -3.92 -23.49 -11.34
N LYS A 36 -4.49 -22.32 -11.04
CA LYS A 36 -5.85 -21.92 -11.44
C LYS A 36 -5.91 -21.43 -12.89
N TYR A 37 -4.81 -20.86 -13.40
CA TYR A 37 -4.73 -20.25 -14.73
C TYR A 37 -3.60 -20.87 -15.56
N PRO A 38 -3.73 -22.14 -16.01
CA PRO A 38 -2.76 -22.75 -16.90
C PRO A 38 -2.86 -22.16 -18.32
N ASN A 39 -1.73 -21.70 -18.88
CA ASN A 39 -1.64 -21.11 -20.23
C ASN A 39 -2.63 -19.95 -20.48
N TYR A 40 -2.94 -19.16 -19.46
CA TYR A 40 -3.96 -18.11 -19.55
C TYR A 40 -3.40 -16.87 -20.24
N GLN A 41 -4.00 -16.48 -21.37
CA GLN A 41 -3.58 -15.27 -22.10
C GLN A 41 -4.08 -14.02 -21.38
N ILE A 42 -3.17 -13.09 -21.11
CA ILE A 42 -3.49 -11.79 -20.54
C ILE A 42 -3.23 -10.67 -21.54
N HIS A 43 -4.13 -9.70 -21.53
CA HIS A 43 -4.03 -8.43 -22.25
C HIS A 43 -4.62 -7.34 -21.35
N GLU A 44 -3.75 -6.61 -20.68
CA GLU A 44 -4.14 -5.62 -19.68
C GLU A 44 -3.66 -4.25 -20.13
N PHE A 45 -4.55 -3.26 -20.02
CA PHE A 45 -4.31 -1.88 -20.42
C PHE A 45 -4.52 -0.98 -19.21
N TYR A 46 -3.52 -0.19 -18.88
CA TYR A 46 -3.52 0.67 -17.70
C TYR A 46 -3.26 2.12 -18.10
N GLU A 47 -4.02 3.02 -17.49
CA GLU A 47 -3.72 4.44 -17.47
C GLU A 47 -2.92 4.78 -16.21
N ARG A 48 -1.95 5.68 -16.35
CA ARG A 48 -1.19 6.17 -15.19
C ARG A 48 -2.11 6.99 -14.29
N ALA A 49 -2.28 6.56 -13.05
CA ALA A 49 -3.08 7.28 -12.04
C ALA A 49 -2.54 8.68 -11.70
N GLU A 50 -1.25 8.92 -11.97
CA GLU A 50 -0.52 10.15 -11.68
C GLU A 50 0.12 10.74 -12.95
N PRO A 51 -0.69 11.27 -13.89
CA PRO A 51 -0.16 11.83 -15.13
C PRO A 51 0.65 13.11 -14.84
N GLY A 52 1.83 13.23 -15.45
CA GLY A 52 2.62 14.47 -15.42
C GLY A 52 3.43 14.74 -14.15
N ILE A 53 3.51 13.79 -13.21
CA ILE A 53 4.28 14.01 -11.97
C ILE A 53 5.81 13.96 -12.17
N GLY A 54 6.31 13.25 -13.19
CA GLY A 54 7.73 13.26 -13.56
C GLY A 54 8.73 13.13 -12.40
N THR A 55 9.95 13.61 -12.59
CA THR A 55 11.07 13.59 -11.62
C THR A 55 10.93 14.61 -10.47
N LEU A 56 9.79 15.30 -10.35
CA LEU A 56 9.65 16.50 -9.50
C LEU A 56 9.14 16.19 -8.07
N LEU A 57 8.41 15.09 -7.87
CA LEU A 57 7.94 14.66 -6.54
C LEU A 57 8.63 13.39 -6.01
N GLU A 58 9.48 12.74 -6.82
CA GLU A 58 10.26 11.54 -6.43
C GLU A 58 11.25 11.78 -5.27
N LYS A 59 11.42 13.02 -4.80
CA LYS A 59 12.36 13.39 -3.74
C LYS A 59 11.76 13.50 -2.34
N HIS A 60 10.45 13.34 -2.16
CA HIS A 60 9.89 13.45 -0.81
C HIS A 60 10.44 12.31 0.07
N PRO A 61 10.92 12.56 1.30
CA PRO A 61 11.47 11.52 2.16
C PRO A 61 10.51 10.35 2.42
N LEU A 62 9.20 10.57 2.34
CA LEU A 62 8.20 9.51 2.50
C LEU A 62 7.97 8.66 1.25
N ALA A 63 8.33 9.14 0.05
CA ALA A 63 8.14 8.36 -1.18
C ALA A 63 8.97 7.07 -1.12
N GLY A 64 8.36 5.96 -1.54
CA GLY A 64 8.98 4.63 -1.52
C GLY A 64 8.09 3.56 -0.92
N VAL A 65 8.69 2.38 -0.72
CA VAL A 65 8.04 1.20 -0.15
C VAL A 65 8.56 1.01 1.28
N TRP A 66 7.64 0.82 2.22
CA TRP A 66 7.93 0.69 3.64
C TRP A 66 7.34 -0.60 4.19
N ASN A 67 8.11 -1.35 4.96
CA ASN A 67 7.62 -2.50 5.72
C ASN A 67 7.31 -2.06 7.15
N ILE A 68 6.07 -2.21 7.62
CA ILE A 68 5.71 -1.85 9.00
C ILE A 68 6.25 -2.91 9.95
N GLU A 69 7.11 -2.51 10.88
CA GLU A 69 7.79 -3.39 11.84
C GLU A 69 7.12 -3.35 13.22
N GLU A 70 6.64 -2.18 13.61
CA GLU A 70 5.94 -1.98 14.87
C GLU A 70 4.67 -1.17 14.65
N ALA A 71 3.59 -1.59 15.29
CA ALA A 71 2.38 -0.80 15.32
C ALA A 71 1.68 -0.86 16.66
N SER A 72 1.05 0.23 17.04
CA SER A 72 0.04 0.29 18.09
C SER A 72 -1.25 0.90 17.53
N TYR A 73 -2.35 0.21 17.76
CA TYR A 73 -3.67 0.57 17.24
C TYR A 73 -4.68 0.65 18.39
N GLY A 74 -5.34 1.79 18.57
CA GLY A 74 -6.21 2.05 19.70
C GLY A 74 -5.48 2.02 21.05
N GLY A 75 -4.22 2.46 21.08
CA GLY A 75 -3.38 2.47 22.29
C GLY A 75 -2.85 1.11 22.72
N LYS A 76 -3.00 0.06 21.90
CA LYS A 76 -2.49 -1.29 22.18
C LYS A 76 -1.46 -1.71 21.14
N LYS A 77 -0.33 -2.25 21.59
CA LYS A 77 0.68 -2.86 20.71
C LYS A 77 0.02 -3.98 19.90
N SER A 78 0.27 -4.00 18.60
CA SER A 78 -0.20 -5.03 17.67
C SER A 78 0.91 -6.03 17.41
N ASP A 79 0.59 -7.32 17.53
CA ASP A 79 1.40 -8.37 16.95
C ASP A 79 1.11 -8.45 15.44
N LEU A 80 1.97 -7.81 14.64
CA LEU A 80 1.75 -7.71 13.18
C LEU A 80 1.86 -9.07 12.50
N ALA A 81 2.81 -9.91 12.93
CA ALA A 81 3.02 -11.22 12.35
C ALA A 81 1.80 -12.13 12.59
N ALA A 82 1.31 -12.19 13.83
CA ALA A 82 0.14 -13.01 14.17
C ALA A 82 -1.15 -12.46 13.54
N ARG A 83 -1.31 -11.13 13.46
CA ARG A 83 -2.55 -10.50 13.00
C ARG A 83 -2.67 -10.41 11.47
N TYR A 84 -1.56 -10.14 10.80
CA TYR A 84 -1.54 -9.81 9.38
C TYR A 84 -0.54 -10.65 8.58
N GLY A 85 0.56 -11.09 9.19
CA GLY A 85 1.72 -11.64 8.50
C GLY A 85 2.68 -10.53 8.10
N LYS A 86 2.35 -9.80 7.03
CA LYS A 86 3.14 -8.67 6.51
C LYS A 86 2.27 -7.45 6.25
N VAL A 87 2.83 -6.27 6.49
CA VAL A 87 2.19 -4.99 6.18
C VAL A 87 3.15 -4.11 5.41
N ILE A 88 2.76 -3.76 4.18
CA ILE A 88 3.55 -2.90 3.31
C ILE A 88 2.80 -1.59 3.10
N LYS A 89 3.50 -0.48 3.23
CA LYS A 89 3.04 0.85 2.87
C LYS A 89 3.80 1.37 1.66
N ILE A 90 3.11 1.58 0.56
CA ILE A 90 3.66 2.16 -0.66
C ILE A 90 3.21 3.61 -0.71
N ILE A 91 4.16 4.55 -0.80
CA ILE A 91 3.88 5.98 -0.91
C ILE A 91 4.43 6.44 -2.26
N THR A 92 3.52 6.80 -3.16
CA THR A 92 3.81 7.47 -4.42
C THR A 92 3.69 8.99 -4.21
N PRO A 93 3.97 9.83 -5.21
CA PRO A 93 3.86 11.28 -5.07
C PRO A 93 2.53 11.83 -4.53
N THR A 94 1.40 11.21 -4.87
CA THR A 94 0.06 11.67 -4.48
C THR A 94 -0.80 10.59 -3.85
N TYR A 95 -0.38 9.32 -3.87
CA TYR A 95 -1.11 8.21 -3.27
C TYR A 95 -0.31 7.48 -2.19
N PHE A 96 -1.04 6.86 -1.26
CA PHE A 96 -0.51 5.87 -0.35
C PHE A 96 -1.37 4.60 -0.40
N TYR A 97 -0.72 3.45 -0.17
CA TYR A 97 -1.33 2.12 -0.14
C TYR A 97 -0.76 1.35 1.05
N GLY A 98 -1.55 1.15 2.10
CA GLY A 98 -1.27 0.18 3.17
C GLY A 98 -1.91 -1.15 2.86
N VAL A 99 -1.11 -2.18 2.61
CA VAL A 99 -1.54 -3.53 2.21
C VAL A 99 -1.19 -4.52 3.30
N PHE A 100 -2.19 -5.26 3.79
CA PHE A 100 -2.08 -6.16 4.92
C PHE A 100 -2.40 -7.58 4.45
N PHE A 101 -1.39 -8.46 4.46
CA PHE A 101 -1.51 -9.79 3.88
C PHE A 101 -0.52 -10.77 4.50
N ASN A 102 -0.87 -12.05 4.49
CA ASN A 102 0.03 -13.12 4.92
C ASN A 102 0.66 -13.79 3.69
N PRO A 103 1.98 -13.65 3.48
CA PRO A 103 2.66 -14.24 2.32
C PRO A 103 2.74 -15.77 2.36
N GLU A 104 2.72 -16.38 3.55
CA GLU A 104 2.83 -17.84 3.72
C GLU A 104 1.50 -18.54 3.40
N THR A 105 0.38 -17.98 3.88
CA THR A 105 -0.95 -18.56 3.67
C THR A 105 -1.66 -18.01 2.44
N GLY A 106 -1.18 -16.88 1.88
CA GLY A 106 -1.85 -16.16 0.80
C GLY A 106 -3.13 -15.45 1.24
N TYR A 107 -3.39 -15.32 2.55
CA TYR A 107 -4.55 -14.62 3.08
C TYR A 107 -4.40 -13.10 2.95
N PHE A 108 -5.38 -12.44 2.31
CA PHE A 108 -5.48 -10.98 2.30
C PHE A 108 -6.32 -10.49 3.47
N ASN A 109 -5.75 -9.63 4.31
CA ASN A 109 -6.47 -9.08 5.46
C ASN A 109 -7.22 -7.79 5.12
N GLY A 110 -6.60 -6.89 4.36
CA GLY A 110 -7.24 -5.63 3.99
C GLY A 110 -6.30 -4.59 3.39
N ILE A 111 -6.91 -3.49 2.95
CA ILE A 111 -6.21 -2.33 2.40
C ILE A 111 -6.69 -1.03 3.05
N ALA A 112 -5.75 -0.13 3.26
CA ALA A 112 -5.98 1.31 3.40
C ALA A 112 -5.37 2.00 2.18
N PHE A 113 -6.15 2.75 1.44
CA PHE A 113 -5.69 3.41 0.21
C PHE A 113 -6.24 4.83 0.18
N GLY A 114 -5.43 5.78 -0.26
CA GLY A 114 -5.84 7.15 -0.36
C GLY A 114 -4.85 8.05 -1.04
N THR A 115 -5.19 9.33 -1.06
CA THR A 115 -4.25 10.38 -1.46
C THR A 115 -3.57 10.97 -0.24
N TRP A 116 -2.44 11.63 -0.41
CA TRP A 116 -1.79 12.33 0.70
C TRP A 116 -1.14 13.64 0.26
N LYS A 117 -0.80 14.46 1.26
CA LYS A 117 0.06 15.64 1.13
C LYS A 117 0.77 15.90 2.45
N THR A 118 1.77 16.78 2.43
CA THR A 118 2.34 17.37 3.64
C THR A 118 1.97 18.83 3.77
N GLU A 119 1.67 19.28 4.98
CA GLU A 119 1.54 20.71 5.33
C GLU A 119 2.33 20.96 6.62
N GLY A 120 3.45 21.68 6.51
CA GLY A 120 4.38 21.85 7.63
C GLY A 120 4.97 20.51 8.08
N ASP A 121 4.74 20.16 9.35
CA ASP A 121 5.17 18.91 9.98
C ASP A 121 4.11 17.80 9.94
N GLN A 122 2.98 18.03 9.26
CA GLN A 122 1.87 17.09 9.18
C GLN A 122 1.90 16.30 7.87
N TYR A 123 1.68 14.99 8.00
CA TYR A 123 1.40 14.07 6.91
C TYR A 123 -0.11 13.80 6.90
N ILE A 124 -0.77 14.20 5.82
CA ILE A 124 -2.23 14.28 5.74
C ILE A 124 -2.72 13.25 4.74
N GLU A 125 -3.45 12.25 5.21
CA GLU A 125 -4.03 11.17 4.40
C GLU A 125 -5.53 11.41 4.17
N THR A 126 -5.97 11.40 2.92
CA THR A 126 -7.39 11.36 2.54
C THR A 126 -7.76 9.97 2.07
N ILE A 127 -8.64 9.29 2.81
CA ILE A 127 -9.00 7.89 2.58
C ILE A 127 -9.89 7.76 1.34
N LYS A 128 -9.50 6.86 0.43
CA LYS A 128 -10.27 6.47 -0.77
C LYS A 128 -10.81 5.04 -0.66
N ALA A 129 -10.13 4.17 0.06
CA ALA A 129 -10.64 2.86 0.45
C ALA A 129 -10.09 2.46 1.82
N TYR A 130 -10.92 1.78 2.62
CA TYR A 130 -10.52 1.24 3.92
C TYR A 130 -11.36 -0.01 4.23
N SER A 131 -10.75 -1.19 4.11
CA SER A 131 -11.48 -2.47 4.12
C SER A 131 -12.23 -2.75 5.42
N TRP A 132 -11.77 -2.19 6.55
CA TRP A 132 -12.35 -2.49 7.86
C TRP A 132 -13.47 -1.52 8.27
N ASP A 133 -13.60 -0.35 7.62
CA ASP A 133 -14.66 0.62 7.88
C ASP A 133 -14.88 1.59 6.72
N ALA A 134 -15.94 1.35 5.94
CA ALA A 134 -16.31 2.20 4.80
C ALA A 134 -16.65 3.65 5.19
N SER A 135 -17.02 3.92 6.45
CA SER A 135 -17.31 5.29 6.91
C SER A 135 -16.07 6.17 7.06
N ALA A 136 -14.87 5.60 6.88
CA ALA A 136 -13.63 6.35 6.77
C ALA A 136 -13.42 6.96 5.38
N VAL A 137 -14.08 6.44 4.33
CA VAL A 137 -13.91 6.92 2.95
C VAL A 137 -14.33 8.37 2.83
N GLY A 138 -13.49 9.18 2.18
CA GLY A 138 -13.65 10.62 2.03
C GLY A 138 -13.17 11.45 3.23
N LYS A 139 -12.82 10.83 4.36
CA LYS A 139 -12.25 11.53 5.50
C LYS A 139 -10.76 11.78 5.33
N THR A 140 -10.30 12.83 6.00
CA THR A 140 -8.89 13.21 6.04
C THR A 140 -8.39 13.12 7.47
N TYR A 141 -7.21 12.55 7.66
CA TYR A 141 -6.54 12.42 8.95
C TYR A 141 -5.13 12.99 8.87
N SER A 142 -4.74 13.73 9.90
CA SER A 142 -3.40 14.30 10.02
C SER A 142 -2.58 13.46 11.00
N PHE A 143 -1.34 13.20 10.61
CA PHE A 143 -0.38 12.46 11.40
C PHE A 143 0.90 13.26 11.54
N ASN A 144 1.52 13.18 12.71
CA ASN A 144 2.91 13.57 12.87
C ASN A 144 3.77 12.50 12.20
N TRP A 145 4.83 12.94 11.52
CA TRP A 145 5.75 12.03 10.85
C TRP A 145 7.20 12.43 11.05
N LYS A 146 8.08 11.43 10.94
CA LYS A 146 9.54 11.65 10.90
C LYS A 146 10.20 10.54 10.10
N VAL A 147 11.26 10.88 9.37
CA VAL A 147 12.19 9.89 8.81
C VAL A 147 13.54 10.06 9.47
N GLU A 148 14.09 8.97 10.03
CA GLU A 148 15.44 8.91 10.60
C GLU A 148 16.17 7.70 10.00
N GLY A 149 17.15 7.96 9.13
CA GLY A 149 17.82 6.89 8.40
C GLY A 149 16.84 6.10 7.53
N ASP A 150 16.72 4.80 7.79
CA ASP A 150 15.81 3.87 7.13
C ASP A 150 14.44 3.75 7.81
N LYS A 151 14.21 4.47 8.93
CA LYS A 151 12.97 4.37 9.71
C LYS A 151 12.02 5.51 9.40
N PHE A 152 10.76 5.16 9.15
CA PHE A 152 9.62 6.07 9.06
C PHE A 152 8.72 5.88 10.28
N TYR A 153 8.52 6.97 11.01
CA TYR A 153 7.64 7.07 12.16
C TYR A 153 6.37 7.82 11.78
N GLN A 154 5.21 7.26 12.09
CA GLN A 154 3.91 7.90 11.91
C GLN A 154 3.09 7.78 13.19
N THR A 155 2.51 8.89 13.66
CA THR A 155 1.61 8.88 14.83
C THR A 155 0.45 9.83 14.66
N GLY A 156 -0.73 9.45 15.15
CA GLY A 156 -1.91 10.29 15.09
C GLY A 156 -3.16 9.56 15.54
N LYS A 157 -4.32 10.08 15.14
CA LYS A 157 -5.62 9.47 15.43
C LYS A 157 -6.50 9.48 14.20
N ILE A 158 -7.28 8.43 14.05
CA ILE A 158 -8.36 8.37 13.06
C ILE A 158 -9.71 8.44 13.77
N ASN A 159 -10.71 8.98 13.08
CA ASN A 159 -12.07 9.07 13.60
C ASN A 159 -13.11 8.72 12.53
N SER A 160 -13.61 7.50 12.61
CA SER A 160 -14.64 6.91 11.75
C SER A 160 -15.85 6.44 12.58
N ASN A 161 -16.82 5.75 11.98
CA ASN A 161 -17.94 5.20 12.76
C ASN A 161 -17.48 4.04 13.64
N ARG A 162 -16.60 3.19 13.13
CA ARG A 162 -16.03 2.06 13.88
C ARG A 162 -14.91 2.47 14.83
N TYR A 163 -14.10 3.45 14.44
CA TYR A 163 -12.88 3.82 15.15
C TYR A 163 -13.02 5.24 15.70
N LYS A 164 -13.37 5.39 16.99
CA LYS A 164 -13.50 6.70 17.65
C LYS A 164 -12.19 7.08 18.33
N ASP A 165 -11.65 8.25 17.98
CA ASP A 165 -10.36 8.76 18.49
C ASP A 165 -9.25 7.70 18.52
N TYR A 166 -9.24 6.85 17.49
CA TYR A 166 -8.47 5.63 17.47
C TYR A 166 -7.02 5.94 17.16
N GLU A 167 -6.17 5.72 18.16
CA GLU A 167 -4.75 6.04 18.07
C GLU A 167 -4.02 5.10 17.11
N ILE A 168 -3.19 5.69 16.25
CA ILE A 168 -2.28 5.00 15.33
C ILE A 168 -0.87 5.41 15.71
N ARG A 169 0.01 4.42 15.91
CA ARG A 169 1.46 4.60 15.92
C ARG A 169 2.08 3.50 15.09
N GLU A 170 2.91 3.87 14.14
CA GLU A 170 3.58 2.94 13.24
C GLU A 170 5.06 3.31 13.14
N VAL A 171 5.91 2.29 13.11
CA VAL A 171 7.34 2.39 12.76
C VAL A 171 7.60 1.42 11.63
N SER A 172 8.17 1.93 10.55
CA SER A 172 8.41 1.17 9.33
C SER A 172 9.85 1.30 8.86
N SER A 173 10.39 0.26 8.22
CA SER A 173 11.68 0.31 7.53
C SER A 173 11.51 0.47 6.03
N ARG A 174 12.41 1.23 5.41
CA ARG A 174 12.46 1.37 3.95
C ARG A 174 12.85 0.04 3.32
N MET A 175 12.13 -0.37 2.29
CA MET A 175 12.50 -1.49 1.43
C MET A 175 13.35 -0.99 0.27
N GLU A 176 14.41 -1.74 -0.05
CA GLU A 176 15.29 -1.50 -1.19
C GLU A 176 14.64 -1.87 -2.53
#